data_AF-M7ZJW6-F1
#
_entry.id   AF-M7ZJW6-F1
#
_cell.length_a   1.000
_cell.length_b   1.000
_cell.length_c   1.000
_cell.angle_alpha   90.00
_cell.angle_beta   90.00
_cell.angle_gamma   90.00
#
_symmetry.space_group_name_H-M   'P 1'
#
loop_
_entity.id
_entity.type
_entity.pdbx_description
1 polymer ?
#
loop_
_entity_poly.entity_id
_entity_poly.type
_entity_poly.pdbx_seq_one_letter_code
_entity_poly.pdbx_strand_id
1 'polypeptide(L)'
;MAGSKVTMTSAVAVALLLAMAMAAASVSGTVCGVDLGSMKDACGSYCARGSREARPSGQCCGVLRKANLQCLCKLKRSYGSFGSIDAGRAMQIPGKCGIGGVPSWC
;
A
#
# COMPACT_ATOMS: atom_id res chain seq x y z
N MET A 1 -9.60 -43.92 -36.42
CA MET A 1 -8.13 -43.81 -36.26
C MET A 1 -7.81 -42.33 -36.45
N ALA A 2 -7.19 -41.52 -35.60
CA ALA A 2 -6.39 -41.65 -34.38
C ALA A 2 -6.75 -40.43 -33.48
N GLY A 3 -6.87 -40.52 -32.17
CA GLY A 3 -5.80 -40.97 -31.28
C GLY A 3 -4.74 -39.88 -31.06
N SER A 4 -5.12 -38.60 -30.89
CA SER A 4 -4.16 -37.54 -30.52
C SER A 4 -4.09 -37.38 -29.01
N LYS A 5 -3.24 -38.22 -28.43
CA LYS A 5 -2.86 -38.31 -27.03
C LYS A 5 -1.72 -37.31 -26.76
N VAL A 6 -2.00 -36.01 -26.67
CA VAL A 6 -0.97 -35.02 -26.29
C VAL A 6 -1.58 -33.93 -25.41
N THR A 7 -0.95 -33.71 -24.26
CA THR A 7 -1.02 -32.52 -23.38
C THR A 7 -2.21 -32.36 -22.42
N MET A 8 -2.57 -33.43 -21.70
CA MET A 8 -3.24 -33.32 -20.38
C MET A 8 -2.33 -32.67 -19.30
N THR A 9 -1.08 -32.38 -19.62
CA THR A 9 -0.05 -31.75 -18.76
C THR A 9 -0.07 -30.21 -18.81
N SER A 10 -0.66 -29.58 -19.83
CA SER A 10 -0.58 -28.13 -20.02
C SER A 10 -1.63 -27.34 -19.24
N ALA A 11 -2.80 -27.92 -18.95
CA ALA A 11 -3.84 -27.22 -18.19
C ALA A 11 -3.46 -27.07 -16.70
N VAL A 12 -2.77 -28.07 -16.12
CA VAL A 12 -2.33 -28.05 -14.72
C VAL A 12 -1.21 -27.04 -14.50
N ALA A 13 -0.27 -26.93 -15.44
CA ALA A 13 0.80 -25.94 -15.39
C ALA A 13 0.28 -24.50 -15.46
N VAL A 14 -0.71 -24.24 -16.32
CA VAL A 14 -1.36 -22.92 -16.42
C VAL A 14 -2.17 -22.60 -15.15
N ALA A 15 -2.87 -23.59 -14.57
CA ALA A 15 -3.60 -23.42 -13.31
C ALA A 15 -2.66 -23.15 -12.11
N LEU A 16 -1.49 -23.80 -12.05
CA LEU A 16 -0.46 -23.57 -11.03
C LEU A 16 0.17 -22.17 -11.15
N LEU A 17 0.41 -21.69 -12.38
CA LEU A 17 0.91 -20.34 -12.64
C LEU A 17 -0.12 -19.27 -12.24
N LEU A 18 -1.41 -19.51 -12.48
CA LEU A 18 -2.50 -18.62 -12.06
C LEU A 18 -2.66 -18.59 -10.53
N ALA A 19 -2.45 -19.72 -9.83
CA ALA A 19 -2.50 -19.78 -8.37
C ALA A 19 -1.34 -19.02 -7.70
N MET A 20 -0.14 -19.05 -8.28
CA MET A 20 1.01 -18.28 -7.76
C MET A 20 0.85 -16.77 -7.93
N ALA A 21 0.11 -16.30 -8.94
CA ALA A 21 -0.16 -14.87 -9.13
C ALA A 21 -1.06 -14.27 -8.03
N MET A 22 -1.85 -15.09 -7.33
CA MET A 22 -2.72 -14.65 -6.22
C MET A 22 -1.98 -14.58 -4.88
N ALA A 23 -0.72 -15.05 -4.81
CA ALA A 23 0.11 -15.03 -3.62
C ALA A 23 0.90 -13.72 -3.43
N ALA A 24 0.59 -12.67 -4.20
CA ALA A 24 0.96 -11.30 -3.85
C ALA A 24 0.15 -10.87 -2.62
N ALA A 25 0.48 -11.49 -1.49
CA ALA A 25 -0.10 -11.26 -0.19
C ALA A 25 -0.05 -9.77 0.09
N SER A 26 -1.21 -9.13 0.02
CA SER A 26 -1.46 -7.88 0.70
C SER A 26 -0.98 -8.05 2.13
N VAL A 27 -0.02 -7.22 2.55
CA VAL A 27 0.30 -7.02 3.96
C VAL A 27 -0.95 -6.43 4.64
N SER A 28 -1.90 -7.30 4.96
CA SER A 28 -3.14 -6.95 5.64
C SER A 28 -2.83 -6.94 7.13
N GLY A 29 -2.53 -5.75 7.64
CA GLY A 29 -2.21 -5.53 9.03
C GLY A 29 -2.72 -4.16 9.43
N THR A 30 -3.50 -4.09 10.50
CA THR A 30 -3.89 -2.82 11.09
C THR A 30 -2.69 -2.25 11.83
N VAL A 31 -2.09 -1.19 11.30
CA VAL A 31 -1.00 -0.46 11.95
C VAL A 31 -1.52 0.91 12.32
N CYS A 32 -1.35 1.29 13.59
CA CYS A 32 -1.79 2.59 14.10
C CYS A 32 -3.29 2.89 13.85
N GLY A 33 -4.14 1.87 13.95
CA GLY A 33 -5.59 2.01 13.76
C GLY A 33 -6.05 2.11 12.31
N VAL A 34 -5.17 1.91 11.33
CA VAL A 34 -5.52 1.82 9.91
C VAL A 34 -4.98 0.55 9.29
N ASP A 35 -5.77 -0.03 8.40
CA ASP A 35 -5.31 -1.15 7.58
C ASP A 35 -4.25 -0.66 6.59
N LEU A 36 -3.06 -1.28 6.62
CA LEU A 36 -1.94 -0.96 5.73
C LEU A 36 -2.31 -1.15 4.25
N GLY A 37 -3.16 -2.13 3.94
CA GLY A 37 -3.68 -2.36 2.59
C GLY A 37 -4.49 -1.17 2.09
N SER A 38 -5.44 -0.71 2.90
CA SER A 38 -6.29 0.45 2.63
C SER A 38 -5.49 1.74 2.55
N MET A 39 -4.45 1.88 3.39
CA MET A 39 -3.56 3.05 3.36
C MET A 39 -2.67 3.07 2.12
N LYS A 40 -2.08 1.94 1.71
CA LYS A 40 -1.30 1.89 0.45
C LYS A 40 -2.20 2.12 -0.76
N ASP A 41 -3.43 1.61 -0.73
CA ASP A 41 -4.35 1.71 -1.86
C ASP A 41 -4.83 3.15 -2.03
N ALA A 42 -5.20 3.80 -0.93
CA ALA A 42 -5.71 5.16 -0.95
C ALA A 42 -4.61 6.23 -1.11
N CYS A 43 -3.45 6.04 -0.46
CA CYS A 43 -2.37 7.04 -0.39
C CYS A 43 -1.12 6.68 -1.20
N GLY A 44 -0.99 5.45 -1.67
CA GLY A 44 0.26 4.93 -2.26
C GLY A 44 0.70 5.68 -3.51
N SER A 45 -0.23 6.09 -4.36
CA SER A 45 0.07 6.84 -5.59
C SER A 45 0.70 8.21 -5.29
N TYR A 46 0.19 8.91 -4.26
CA TYR A 46 0.77 10.16 -3.77
C TYR A 46 2.09 9.95 -3.02
N CYS A 47 2.20 8.88 -2.23
CA CYS A 47 3.39 8.53 -1.47
C CYS A 47 4.53 7.93 -2.31
N ALA A 48 4.26 7.48 -3.53
CA ALA A 48 5.25 6.85 -4.38
C ALA A 48 6.39 7.81 -4.72
N ARG A 49 7.62 7.30 -4.70
CA ARG A 49 8.80 8.06 -5.10
C ARG A 49 8.68 8.50 -6.56
N GLY A 50 8.85 9.80 -6.83
CA GLY A 50 8.67 10.37 -8.18
C GLY A 50 7.22 10.66 -8.57
N SER A 51 6.26 10.51 -7.66
CA SER A 51 4.87 10.91 -7.91
C SER A 51 4.78 12.40 -8.29
N ARG A 52 3.90 12.74 -9.23
CA ARG A 52 3.63 14.13 -9.66
C ARG A 52 2.31 14.67 -9.13
N GLU A 53 1.63 13.90 -8.29
CA GLU A 53 0.34 14.33 -7.73
C GLU A 53 0.53 15.57 -6.85
N ALA A 54 -0.27 16.62 -7.10
CA ALA A 54 -0.17 17.87 -6.34
C ALA A 54 -0.82 17.76 -4.94
N ARG A 55 -1.79 16.85 -4.79
CA ARG A 55 -2.54 16.60 -3.56
C ARG A 55 -2.88 15.11 -3.41
N PRO A 56 -2.97 14.63 -2.15
CA PRO A 56 -3.48 13.30 -1.86
C PRO A 56 -4.97 13.20 -2.19
N SER A 57 -5.42 12.00 -2.53
CA SER A 57 -6.83 11.68 -2.78
C SER A 57 -7.69 11.91 -1.52
N GLY A 58 -8.98 12.25 -1.70
CA GLY A 58 -9.92 12.39 -0.58
C GLY A 58 -10.04 11.11 0.26
N GLN A 59 -9.95 9.95 -0.39
CA GLN A 59 -9.93 8.65 0.27
C GLN A 59 -8.70 8.49 1.19
N CYS A 60 -7.52 8.96 0.73
CA CYS A 60 -6.31 8.98 1.56
C CYS A 60 -6.50 9.84 2.82
N CYS A 61 -7.07 11.04 2.65
CA CYS A 61 -7.39 11.91 3.78
C CYS A 61 -8.39 11.26 4.75
N GLY A 62 -9.39 10.55 4.23
CA GLY A 62 -10.39 9.84 5.04
C GLY A 62 -9.80 8.68 5.85
N VAL A 63 -8.87 7.93 5.26
CA VAL A 63 -8.12 6.87 5.98
C VAL A 63 -7.23 7.48 7.05
N LEU A 64 -6.45 8.51 6.73
CA LEU A 64 -5.55 9.16 7.69
C LEU A 64 -6.26 9.86 8.85
N ARG A 65 -7.49 10.35 8.65
CA ARG A 65 -8.31 10.90 9.74
C ARG A 65 -8.69 9.86 10.80
N LYS A 66 -8.74 8.58 10.41
CA LYS A 66 -8.98 7.46 11.33
C LYS A 66 -7.69 6.89 11.91
N ALA A 67 -6.53 7.30 11.39
CA ALA A 67 -5.23 6.81 11.81
C ALA A 67 -4.74 7.50 13.09
N ASN A 68 -4.00 6.76 13.90
CA ASN A 68 -3.27 7.28 15.03
C ASN A 68 -1.95 7.89 14.55
N LEU A 69 -1.95 9.21 14.36
CA LEU A 69 -0.80 9.98 13.87
C LEU A 69 0.41 9.89 14.81
N GLN A 70 0.21 9.83 16.14
CA GLN A 70 1.31 9.65 17.08
C GLN A 70 2.02 8.31 16.90
N CYS A 71 1.25 7.24 16.65
CA CYS A 71 1.79 5.93 16.36
C CYS A 71 2.54 5.91 15.01
N LEU A 72 1.97 6.51 13.96
CA LEU A 72 2.62 6.61 12.66
C LEU A 72 3.95 7.39 12.74
N CYS A 73 3.99 8.43 13.58
CA CYS A 73 5.21 9.19 13.84
C CYS A 73 6.33 8.37 14.48
N LYS A 74 6.00 7.41 15.35
CA LYS A 74 7.00 6.48 15.90
C LYS A 74 7.58 5.56 14.82
N LEU A 75 6.77 5.21 13.81
CA LEU A 75 7.17 4.39 12.66
C LEU A 75 7.87 5.18 11.55
N LYS A 76 7.92 6.52 11.64
CA LYS A 76 8.63 7.39 10.68
C LYS A 76 10.03 6.91 10.36
N ARG A 77 10.78 6.48 11.38
CA ARG A 77 12.16 5.99 11.22
C ARG A 77 12.21 4.66 10.45
N SER A 78 11.17 3.84 10.56
CA SER A 78 11.02 2.58 9.83
C SER A 78 10.54 2.79 8.38
N TYR A 79 9.75 3.84 8.09
CA TYR A 79 9.33 4.16 6.72
C TYR A 79 10.50 4.44 5.78
N GLY A 80 11.62 4.96 6.28
CA GLY A 80 12.84 5.16 5.48
C GLY A 80 13.43 3.86 4.91
N SER A 81 13.12 2.70 5.51
CA SER A 81 13.52 1.38 5.00
C SER A 81 12.59 0.85 3.90
N PHE A 82 11.38 1.41 3.77
CA PHE A 82 10.46 1.08 2.68
C PHE A 82 10.84 1.93 1.45
N GLY A 83 11.86 1.49 0.71
CA GLY A 83 12.48 2.24 -0.40
C GLY A 83 11.54 2.72 -1.53
N SER A 84 10.29 2.25 -1.56
CA SER A 84 9.25 2.62 -2.53
C SER A 84 8.46 3.88 -2.14
N ILE A 85 8.53 4.31 -0.88
CA ILE A 85 7.74 5.42 -0.34
C ILE A 85 8.61 6.65 -0.10
N ASP A 86 8.17 7.80 -0.58
CA ASP A 86 8.75 9.09 -0.26
C ASP A 86 8.21 9.57 1.10
N ALA A 87 9.04 9.45 2.14
CA ALA A 87 8.69 9.89 3.48
C ALA A 87 8.35 11.39 3.55
N GLY A 88 8.97 12.23 2.72
CA GLY A 88 8.69 13.66 2.66
C GLY A 88 7.28 13.95 2.15
N ARG A 89 6.83 13.21 1.13
CA ARG A 89 5.45 13.29 0.64
C ARG A 89 4.46 12.74 1.65
N ALA A 90 4.74 11.59 2.26
CA ALA A 90 3.88 10.99 3.29
C ALA A 90 3.62 11.97 4.46
N MET A 91 4.67 12.67 4.91
CA MET A 91 4.58 13.66 5.98
C MET A 91 3.82 14.94 5.59
N GLN A 92 3.65 15.24 4.31
CA GLN A 92 2.85 16.38 3.85
C GLN A 92 1.34 16.08 3.82
N ILE A 93 0.93 14.80 3.83
CA ILE A 93 -0.47 14.43 3.71
C ILE A 93 -1.33 15.04 4.83
N PRO A 94 -0.96 14.94 6.13
CA PRO A 94 -1.76 15.53 7.20
C PRO A 94 -1.99 17.03 7.00
N GLY A 95 -0.95 17.77 6.63
CA GLY A 95 -1.06 19.21 6.32
C GLY A 95 -1.97 19.49 5.11
N LYS A 96 -1.83 18.73 4.02
CA LYS A 96 -2.67 18.91 2.81
C LYS A 96 -4.12 18.48 3.00
N CYS A 97 -4.38 17.54 3.90
CA CYS A 97 -5.71 17.06 4.27
C CYS A 97 -6.36 17.85 5.42
N GLY A 98 -5.66 18.84 6.00
CA GLY A 98 -6.13 19.63 7.14
C GLY A 98 -6.35 18.78 8.40
N ILE A 99 -5.54 17.75 8.60
CA ILE A 99 -5.63 16.83 9.74
C ILE A 99 -4.73 17.37 10.85
N GLY A 100 -5.34 17.80 11.96
CA GLY A 100 -4.63 18.20 13.17
C GLY A 100 -4.18 17.01 14.02
N GLY A 101 -3.41 17.27 15.08
CA GLY A 101 -2.97 16.23 16.02
C GLY A 101 -1.71 15.48 15.61
N VAL A 102 -0.99 15.95 14.57
CA VAL A 102 0.40 15.53 14.35
C VAL A 102 1.26 16.11 15.46
N PRO A 103 1.98 15.28 16.24
CA PRO A 103 2.85 15.80 17.26
C PRO A 103 4.06 16.54 16.66
N SER A 104 4.54 17.57 17.34
CA SER A 104 5.68 18.40 16.89
C SER A 104 7.03 17.68 16.88
N TRP A 105 7.14 16.52 17.54
CA TRP A 105 8.34 15.67 17.51
C TRP A 105 8.40 14.73 16.28
N CYS A 106 7.42 14.86 15.40
CA CYS A 106 7.35 14.21 14.11
C CYS A 106 7.87 15.17 13.03
#